data_AF-M7PCJ2-F1
#
_entry.id   AF-M7PCJ2-F1
#
_cell.length_a   1.000
_cell.length_b   1.000
_cell.length_c   1.000
_cell.angle_alpha   90.00
_cell.angle_beta   90.00
_cell.angle_gamma   90.00
#
_symmetry.space_group_name_H-M   'P 1'
#
loop_
_entity.id
_entity.type
_entity.pdbx_description
1 polymer ?
#
loop_
_entity_poly.entity_id
_entity_poly.type
_entity_poly.pdbx_seq_one_letter_code
_entity_poly.pdbx_strand_id
1 'polypeptide(L)'
;MEVFPCEKAFYKNIFEKNTSFDDKWEAGNGFEPNNLYSKHSEIYQDNWYPKIKYEETKIKELSESNSPIALTGRIVNIYEINNQKNIENTLILIYIKDETDVVEVKYWLNKRNVKEIHYNLKIDTLCTAFVTKTCIKKEDISRFKKASTVPFYVIVSDDNEITHLSIFKNQDKIYKKPLKIQKDCIIQDLMSLSTFINGGYMAISKPKVLVSIRKIGNIRKINTKNGYSDMIELRVFDDTYDAVLILWGNNAKSAELWTPFDTILLLTDVSLSFRCEKAYLTFQKYSIVEVNPDMDIEWLRKYSTDISNKVSDMHKLSLEDRIISTSPTMATYTLAEIDTMIRLNPKEPIIGFINVLIVKTAKLSTLRSSNKIFVGKCCDKVINALDNNVKCSICHQKIKLFNDSFIIGLLDESAQLLYPMLNLYNSSNSELDDFSDTILYSRILFLFGIERNDDIWKVNLIKIVDNIK
;
A
#
# COMPACT_ATOMS: atom_id res chain seq x y z
N MET A 1 -5.66 27.13 53.51
CA MET A 1 -6.34 28.40 53.16
C MET A 1 -5.62 28.90 51.91
N GLU A 2 -6.23 29.07 50.73
CA GLU A 2 -7.62 28.84 50.24
C GLU A 2 -7.63 27.77 49.11
N VAL A 3 -8.70 27.09 48.65
CA VAL A 3 -10.18 27.14 48.83
C VAL A 3 -11.00 27.84 47.70
N PHE A 4 -11.06 27.16 46.54
CA PHE A 4 -12.21 27.11 45.58
C PHE A 4 -12.60 28.40 44.78
N PRO A 5 -13.45 28.35 43.71
CA PRO A 5 -14.30 27.26 43.12
C PRO A 5 -13.73 26.66 41.82
N CYS A 6 -14.12 25.50 41.26
CA CYS A 6 -15.39 24.72 41.19
C CYS A 6 -16.46 25.26 40.23
N GLU A 7 -16.40 24.86 38.95
CA GLU A 7 -17.60 24.76 38.10
C GLU A 7 -17.67 23.40 37.40
N LYS A 8 -18.79 22.71 37.62
CA LYS A 8 -19.21 21.50 36.89
C LYS A 8 -20.25 21.90 35.85
N ALA A 9 -19.93 21.83 34.56
CA ALA A 9 -20.94 21.72 33.50
C ALA A 9 -20.32 21.22 32.20
N PHE A 10 -20.71 20.03 31.71
CA PHE A 10 -21.05 19.84 30.27
C PHE A 10 -21.73 18.49 29.93
N TYR A 11 -21.61 17.45 30.76
CA TYR A 11 -22.20 16.12 30.45
C TYR A 11 -23.17 15.59 31.53
N LYS A 12 -24.26 16.32 31.79
CA LYS A 12 -25.41 15.82 32.57
C LYS A 12 -26.78 16.11 31.93
N ASN A 13 -26.87 16.09 30.60
CA ASN A 13 -28.08 16.48 29.86
C ASN A 13 -28.47 15.54 28.69
N ILE A 14 -27.94 14.31 28.63
CA ILE A 14 -28.28 13.32 27.58
C ILE A 14 -29.10 12.12 28.13
N PHE A 15 -29.17 11.94 29.46
CA PHE A 15 -29.87 10.81 30.10
C PHE A 15 -31.18 11.15 30.84
N GLU A 16 -31.61 12.42 30.86
CA GLU A 16 -32.82 12.87 31.58
C GLU A 16 -33.86 13.50 30.63
N LYS A 17 -34.29 12.75 29.60
CA LYS A 17 -35.61 12.90 28.94
C LYS A 17 -35.90 11.77 27.94
N ASN A 18 -36.62 10.75 28.41
CA ASN A 18 -37.70 10.02 27.70
C ASN A 18 -38.09 8.76 28.49
N THR A 19 -38.69 8.96 29.66
CA THR A 19 -39.46 7.92 30.36
C THR A 19 -40.95 8.17 30.17
N SER A 20 -41.56 7.49 29.20
CA SER A 20 -43.00 7.33 29.11
C SER A 20 -43.37 6.13 28.25
N PHE A 21 -43.15 4.92 28.78
CA PHE A 21 -43.98 3.77 28.43
C PHE A 21 -44.30 3.04 29.73
N ASP A 22 -45.59 2.97 30.04
CA ASP A 22 -46.12 1.97 30.96
C ASP A 22 -45.84 0.60 30.36
N ASP A 23 -45.16 -0.27 31.09
CA ASP A 23 -45.36 -1.70 30.96
C ASP A 23 -45.22 -2.36 32.33
N LYS A 24 -46.24 -3.13 32.69
CA LYS A 24 -46.24 -3.94 33.90
C LYS A 24 -45.25 -5.09 33.69
N TRP A 25 -44.40 -5.33 34.68
CA TRP A 25 -43.58 -6.53 34.71
C TRP A 25 -44.45 -7.75 35.02
N GLU A 26 -45.10 -8.31 34.00
CA GLU A 26 -45.67 -9.65 34.09
C GLU A 26 -44.55 -10.69 34.06
N ALA A 27 -44.56 -11.61 35.02
CA ALA A 27 -43.54 -12.65 35.15
C ALA A 27 -43.75 -13.74 34.09
N GLY A 28 -43.14 -13.59 32.92
CA GLY A 28 -43.25 -14.54 31.81
C GLY A 28 -41.98 -14.68 30.96
N ASN A 29 -41.38 -15.88 30.98
CA ASN A 29 -40.59 -16.51 29.90
C ASN A 29 -39.68 -15.60 29.02
N GLY A 30 -38.73 -14.90 29.64
CA GLY A 30 -37.67 -14.13 28.97
C GLY A 30 -36.56 -14.94 28.26
N PHE A 31 -36.92 -15.97 27.49
CA PHE A 31 -35.99 -16.81 26.71
C PHE A 31 -36.49 -17.08 25.28
N GLU A 32 -36.97 -16.05 24.59
CA GLU A 32 -37.16 -16.11 23.13
C GLU A 32 -35.88 -15.68 22.39
N PRO A 33 -35.41 -16.43 21.36
CA PRO A 33 -34.16 -16.13 20.65
C PRO A 33 -34.08 -14.71 20.06
N ASN A 34 -35.23 -14.13 19.70
CA ASN A 34 -35.33 -12.81 19.08
C ASN A 34 -34.93 -11.66 20.00
N ASN A 35 -34.84 -11.88 21.32
CA ASN A 35 -34.51 -10.83 22.29
C ASN A 35 -33.03 -10.82 22.73
N LEU A 36 -32.19 -11.72 22.21
CA LEU A 36 -30.74 -11.72 22.44
C LEU A 36 -29.94 -10.89 21.42
N TYR A 37 -30.60 -10.32 20.41
CA TYR A 37 -29.97 -9.43 19.43
C TYR A 37 -29.66 -8.05 20.03
N SER A 38 -28.51 -7.91 20.68
CA SER A 38 -27.89 -6.60 20.86
C SER A 38 -27.62 -5.99 19.47
N LYS A 39 -28.00 -4.73 19.26
CA LYS A 39 -28.05 -4.08 17.92
C LYS A 39 -26.69 -3.78 17.27
N HIS A 40 -25.60 -4.43 17.69
CA HIS A 40 -24.23 -4.05 17.34
C HIS A 40 -23.28 -5.25 17.07
N SER A 41 -23.54 -6.05 16.03
CA SER A 41 -22.48 -6.64 15.18
C SER A 41 -23.05 -7.52 14.06
N GLU A 42 -22.63 -7.26 12.82
CA GLU A 42 -22.70 -8.26 11.75
C GLU A 42 -21.48 -9.18 11.87
N ILE A 43 -21.63 -10.24 12.67
CA ILE A 43 -20.66 -11.33 12.74
C ILE A 43 -20.60 -12.01 11.35
N TYR A 44 -19.41 -12.42 10.88
CA TYR A 44 -19.35 -13.44 9.82
C TYR A 44 -19.98 -14.72 10.39
N GLN A 45 -21.21 -15.03 10.00
CA GLN A 45 -22.02 -16.12 10.55
C GLN A 45 -21.42 -17.50 10.22
N ASP A 46 -20.36 -17.87 10.92
CA ASP A 46 -20.17 -19.25 11.33
C ASP A 46 -21.30 -19.58 12.34
N ASN A 47 -21.94 -20.73 12.21
CA ASN A 47 -23.05 -21.15 13.08
C ASN A 47 -22.56 -21.64 14.46
N TRP A 48 -21.34 -21.26 14.84
CA TRP A 48 -20.73 -21.62 16.12
C TRP A 48 -21.28 -20.75 17.24
N TYR A 49 -21.64 -21.40 18.35
CA TYR A 49 -22.07 -20.75 19.58
C TYR A 49 -21.28 -21.31 20.77
N PRO A 50 -20.94 -20.49 21.78
CA PRO A 50 -20.26 -20.96 22.99
C PRO A 50 -21.04 -22.08 23.70
N LYS A 51 -20.53 -23.32 23.63
CA LYS A 51 -21.09 -24.47 24.38
C LYS A 51 -20.76 -24.42 25.89
N ILE A 52 -19.81 -23.57 26.28
CA ILE A 52 -19.34 -23.35 27.65
C ILE A 52 -19.22 -21.86 27.90
N LYS A 53 -19.24 -21.45 29.18
CA LYS A 53 -18.97 -20.05 29.56
C LYS A 53 -17.48 -19.77 29.45
N TYR A 54 -17.11 -18.75 28.67
CA TYR A 54 -15.76 -18.20 28.61
C TYR A 54 -15.67 -16.92 29.44
N GLU A 55 -14.51 -16.68 30.05
CA GLU A 55 -14.18 -15.46 30.78
C GLU A 55 -13.43 -14.49 29.85
N GLU A 56 -13.96 -13.28 29.67
CA GLU A 56 -13.25 -12.23 28.92
C GLU A 56 -11.97 -11.85 29.67
N THR A 57 -10.82 -12.09 29.04
CA THR A 57 -9.50 -11.92 29.64
C THR A 57 -8.69 -10.95 28.80
N LYS A 58 -8.00 -9.97 29.41
CA LYS A 58 -7.05 -9.13 28.67
C LYS A 58 -5.77 -9.91 28.42
N ILE A 59 -5.08 -9.61 27.32
CA ILE A 59 -3.86 -10.34 26.94
C ILE A 59 -2.81 -10.27 28.05
N LYS A 60 -2.63 -9.11 28.69
CA LYS A 60 -1.70 -8.93 29.80
C LYS A 60 -2.06 -9.72 31.08
N GLU A 61 -3.32 -10.09 31.25
CA GLU A 61 -3.85 -10.80 32.42
C GLU A 61 -3.77 -12.34 32.24
N LEU A 62 -3.24 -12.81 31.11
CA LEU A 62 -3.01 -14.23 30.84
C LEU A 62 -2.12 -14.88 31.90
N SER A 63 -2.54 -16.06 32.35
CA SER A 63 -1.86 -16.89 33.34
C SER A 63 -2.08 -18.38 32.99
N GLU A 64 -1.40 -19.28 33.71
CA GLU A 64 -1.52 -20.74 33.57
C GLU A 64 -2.86 -21.31 34.12
N SER A 65 -3.97 -20.59 33.95
CA SER A 65 -5.29 -21.12 34.26
C SER A 65 -5.73 -22.17 33.23
N ASN A 66 -6.59 -23.09 33.68
CA ASN A 66 -7.39 -23.96 32.81
C ASN A 66 -8.85 -23.48 32.72
N SER A 67 -9.13 -22.20 33.02
CA SER A 67 -10.47 -21.63 32.78
C SER A 67 -10.66 -21.37 31.28
N PRO A 68 -11.86 -21.61 30.72
CA PRO A 68 -12.17 -21.17 29.37
C PRO A 68 -12.15 -19.64 29.30
N ILE A 69 -11.38 -19.08 28.38
CA ILE A 69 -11.19 -17.65 28.20
C ILE A 69 -11.54 -17.20 26.77
N ALA A 70 -12.02 -15.97 26.67
CA ALA A 70 -12.23 -15.26 25.41
C ALA A 70 -11.20 -14.12 25.31
N LEU A 71 -10.36 -14.16 24.27
CA LEU A 71 -9.33 -13.16 23.99
C LEU A 71 -9.71 -12.34 22.76
N THR A 72 -10.15 -11.10 22.98
CA THR A 72 -10.60 -10.19 21.92
C THR A 72 -9.51 -9.17 21.59
N GLY A 73 -9.26 -8.94 20.30
CA GLY A 73 -8.31 -7.93 19.84
C GLY A 73 -8.23 -7.87 18.31
N ARG A 74 -7.27 -7.11 17.78
CA ARG A 74 -7.04 -6.99 16.33
C ARG A 74 -5.94 -7.91 15.84
N ILE A 75 -6.12 -8.43 14.63
CA ILE A 75 -5.07 -9.14 13.90
C ILE A 75 -4.00 -8.15 13.45
N VAL A 76 -2.77 -8.31 13.92
CA VAL A 76 -1.60 -7.45 13.58
C VAL A 76 -0.53 -8.14 12.74
N ASN A 77 -0.61 -9.47 12.59
CA ASN A 77 0.21 -10.27 11.66
C ASN A 77 -0.41 -11.66 11.49
N ILE A 78 -0.36 -12.22 10.27
CA ILE A 78 -0.75 -13.59 9.93
C ILE A 78 0.46 -14.29 9.27
N TYR A 79 0.88 -15.44 9.78
CA TYR A 79 2.00 -16.20 9.22
C TYR A 79 1.66 -17.69 9.07
N GLU A 80 1.59 -18.15 7.83
CA GLU A 80 1.25 -19.53 7.46
C GLU A 80 2.50 -20.44 7.51
N ILE A 81 2.39 -21.60 8.17
CA ILE A 81 3.43 -22.62 8.25
C ILE A 81 2.98 -23.84 7.45
N ASN A 82 3.41 -23.91 6.19
CA ASN A 82 3.09 -25.01 5.29
C ASN A 82 4.03 -26.20 5.49
N ASN A 83 3.51 -27.24 6.14
CA ASN A 83 4.17 -28.54 6.25
C ASN A 83 4.03 -29.30 4.92
N GLN A 84 5.04 -29.20 4.06
CA GLN A 84 5.10 -29.87 2.74
C GLN A 84 4.86 -31.40 2.76
N LYS A 85 4.93 -32.05 3.92
CA LYS A 85 4.74 -33.50 4.07
C LYS A 85 3.28 -33.92 4.32
N ASN A 86 2.43 -33.06 4.90
CA ASN A 86 1.03 -33.36 5.19
C ASN A 86 0.16 -32.13 4.83
N ILE A 87 -0.50 -32.20 3.68
CA ILE A 87 -1.44 -31.17 3.17
C ILE A 87 -2.68 -31.03 4.07
N GLU A 88 -2.90 -31.97 4.99
CA GLU A 88 -4.13 -32.11 5.76
C GLU A 88 -4.23 -31.19 6.97
N ASN A 89 -3.09 -30.70 7.50
CA ASN A 89 -3.02 -29.87 8.72
C ASN A 89 -2.18 -28.62 8.45
N THR A 90 -2.83 -27.51 8.10
CA THR A 90 -2.16 -26.20 7.96
C THR A 90 -2.14 -25.49 9.31
N LEU A 91 -0.97 -25.01 9.74
CA LEU A 91 -0.83 -24.17 10.93
C LEU A 91 -0.71 -22.70 10.52
N ILE A 92 -1.64 -21.87 10.95
CA ILE A 92 -1.53 -20.42 10.86
C ILE A 92 -1.16 -19.86 12.23
N LEU A 93 -0.13 -19.04 12.28
CA LEU A 93 0.15 -18.18 13.43
C LEU A 93 -0.55 -16.84 13.22
N ILE A 94 -1.45 -16.50 14.12
CA ILE A 94 -2.16 -15.22 14.12
C ILE A 94 -1.68 -14.47 15.36
N TYR A 95 -1.25 -13.22 15.18
CA TYR A 95 -0.93 -12.35 16.31
C TYR A 95 -2.11 -11.42 16.57
N ILE A 96 -2.70 -11.55 17.75
CA ILE A 96 -3.81 -10.71 18.22
C ILE A 96 -3.26 -9.70 19.23
N LYS A 97 -3.68 -8.45 19.09
CA LYS A 97 -3.26 -7.30 19.92
C LYS A 97 -4.49 -6.61 20.51
N ASP A 98 -4.47 -6.38 21.82
CA ASP A 98 -5.46 -5.58 22.53
C ASP A 98 -4.87 -4.23 22.98
N GLU A 99 -5.51 -3.52 23.91
CA GLU A 99 -4.99 -2.26 24.48
C GLU A 99 -3.77 -2.46 25.40
N THR A 100 -3.45 -3.70 25.76
CA THR A 100 -2.46 -4.05 26.78
C THR A 100 -1.21 -4.69 26.20
N ASP A 101 -1.34 -5.69 25.34
CA ASP A 101 -0.25 -6.56 24.88
C ASP A 101 -0.60 -7.33 23.58
N VAL A 102 0.34 -8.14 23.06
CA VAL A 102 0.16 -9.05 21.90
C VAL A 102 0.33 -10.50 22.32
N VAL A 103 -0.62 -11.36 21.90
CA VAL A 103 -0.58 -12.82 22.06
C VAL A 103 -0.42 -13.53 20.71
N GLU A 104 0.14 -14.73 20.74
CA GLU A 104 0.19 -15.64 19.59
C GLU A 104 -0.94 -16.67 19.69
N VAL A 105 -1.76 -16.75 18.65
CA VAL A 105 -2.76 -17.80 18.45
C VAL A 105 -2.22 -18.77 17.40
N LYS A 106 -2.09 -20.04 17.80
CA LYS A 106 -1.79 -21.15 16.89
C LYS A 106 -3.11 -21.72 16.40
N TYR A 107 -3.48 -21.37 15.18
CA TYR A 107 -4.71 -21.81 14.56
C TYR A 107 -4.45 -23.00 13.64
N TRP A 108 -4.99 -24.16 14.00
CA TRP A 108 -4.96 -25.37 13.18
C TRP A 108 -6.19 -25.43 12.30
N LEU A 109 -5.95 -25.57 10.99
CA LEU A 109 -6.97 -25.71 9.95
C LEU A 109 -7.05 -27.15 9.46
N ASN A 110 -8.24 -27.75 9.58
CA ASN A 110 -8.62 -29.04 9.02
C ASN A 110 -9.59 -28.85 7.85
N LYS A 111 -9.69 -29.86 6.97
CA LYS A 111 -10.23 -29.73 5.61
C LYS A 111 -11.66 -29.16 5.42
N ARG A 112 -12.50 -29.04 6.45
CA ARG A 112 -13.93 -28.70 6.29
C ARG A 112 -14.17 -27.21 5.99
N ASN A 113 -13.54 -26.28 6.72
CA ASN A 113 -13.83 -24.83 6.62
C ASN A 113 -12.67 -23.97 6.11
N VAL A 114 -11.56 -24.59 5.65
CA VAL A 114 -10.28 -23.93 5.29
C VAL A 114 -10.43 -22.69 4.42
N LYS A 115 -11.30 -22.71 3.38
CA LYS A 115 -11.31 -21.65 2.37
C LYS A 115 -11.91 -20.32 2.85
N GLU A 116 -12.92 -20.36 3.70
CA GLU A 116 -13.70 -19.17 4.07
C GLU A 116 -12.98 -18.36 5.16
N ILE A 117 -12.60 -19.03 6.26
CA ILE A 117 -11.86 -18.39 7.35
C ILE A 117 -10.53 -17.82 6.84
N HIS A 118 -9.81 -18.57 5.99
CA HIS A 118 -8.55 -18.12 5.39
C HIS A 118 -8.70 -16.95 4.39
N TYR A 119 -9.91 -16.66 3.90
CA TYR A 119 -10.18 -15.45 3.11
C TYR A 119 -10.48 -14.24 4.00
N ASN A 120 -11.11 -14.47 5.16
CA ASN A 120 -11.52 -13.44 6.12
C ASN A 120 -10.40 -13.05 7.10
N LEU A 121 -9.35 -13.87 7.25
CA LEU A 121 -8.14 -13.51 8.00
C LEU A 121 -7.36 -12.39 7.29
N LYS A 122 -7.62 -11.14 7.70
CA LYS A 122 -6.92 -9.93 7.26
C LYS A 122 -6.41 -9.11 8.45
N ILE A 123 -5.28 -8.44 8.29
CA ILE A 123 -4.76 -7.43 9.23
C ILE A 123 -5.83 -6.35 9.50
N ASP A 124 -5.82 -5.81 10.71
CA ASP A 124 -6.77 -4.81 11.21
C ASP A 124 -8.22 -5.31 11.33
N THR A 125 -8.47 -6.61 11.19
CA THR A 125 -9.77 -7.20 11.52
C THR A 125 -9.85 -7.49 13.02
N LEU A 126 -11.00 -7.18 13.63
CA LEU A 126 -11.31 -7.55 15.00
C LEU A 126 -11.66 -9.05 15.07
N CYS A 127 -11.11 -9.76 16.05
CA CYS A 127 -11.43 -11.16 16.29
C CYS A 127 -11.43 -11.51 17.78
N THR A 128 -12.09 -12.62 18.12
CA THR A 128 -12.07 -13.23 19.46
C THR A 128 -11.63 -14.68 19.34
N ALA A 129 -10.56 -15.05 20.04
CA ALA A 129 -10.13 -16.42 20.21
C ALA A 129 -10.74 -17.00 21.49
N PHE A 130 -11.62 -17.98 21.33
CA PHE A 130 -12.22 -18.77 22.40
C PHE A 130 -11.37 -20.01 22.64
N VAL A 131 -10.79 -20.14 23.84
CA VAL A 131 -9.87 -21.22 24.17
C VAL A 131 -10.06 -21.73 25.59
N THR A 132 -9.78 -23.02 25.83
CA THR A 132 -9.89 -23.66 27.15
C THR A 132 -8.59 -23.74 27.93
N LYS A 133 -7.46 -23.40 27.30
CA LYS A 133 -6.14 -23.51 27.91
C LYS A 133 -5.14 -22.52 27.31
N THR A 134 -4.38 -21.90 28.18
CA THR A 134 -3.17 -21.14 27.85
C THR A 134 -1.95 -22.06 27.84
N CYS A 135 -0.97 -21.74 26.99
CA CYS A 135 0.27 -22.51 26.90
C CYS A 135 1.48 -21.60 27.09
N ILE A 136 2.39 -21.97 27.97
CA ILE A 136 3.66 -21.26 28.17
C ILE A 136 4.54 -21.45 26.93
N LYS A 137 5.12 -20.37 26.41
CA LYS A 137 6.22 -20.45 25.45
C LYS A 137 7.46 -20.95 26.19
N LYS A 138 7.90 -22.17 25.87
CA LYS A 138 9.26 -22.61 26.21
C LYS A 138 10.24 -21.56 25.72
N GLU A 139 11.29 -21.29 26.49
CA GLU A 139 12.30 -20.32 26.09
C GLU A 139 13.08 -20.81 24.87
N ASP A 140 12.61 -20.44 23.67
CA ASP A 140 13.40 -20.60 22.46
C ASP A 140 14.72 -19.83 22.62
N ILE A 141 15.82 -20.55 22.39
CA ILE A 141 17.21 -20.08 22.53
C ILE A 141 17.51 -18.88 21.60
N SER A 142 16.64 -18.60 20.61
CA SER A 142 16.66 -17.40 19.78
C SER A 142 16.22 -16.14 20.56
N ARG A 143 17.16 -15.59 21.33
CA ARG A 143 17.03 -14.37 22.17
C ARG A 143 16.51 -13.08 21.47
N PHE A 144 16.23 -13.07 20.17
CA PHE A 144 16.27 -11.84 19.38
C PHE A 144 14.99 -11.41 18.63
N LYS A 145 13.98 -12.27 18.38
CA LYS A 145 12.72 -11.82 17.73
C LYS A 145 11.49 -12.57 18.22
N LYS A 146 10.53 -11.83 18.82
CA LYS A 146 9.19 -12.30 19.23
C LYS A 146 8.19 -11.16 19.05
N ALA A 147 7.14 -11.34 18.24
CA ALA A 147 6.04 -10.36 18.12
C ALA A 147 5.31 -10.22 19.47
N SER A 148 4.73 -11.34 19.91
CA SER A 148 4.13 -11.57 21.23
C SER A 148 4.92 -10.90 22.36
N THR A 149 4.23 -10.14 23.21
CA THR A 149 4.81 -9.44 24.37
C THR A 149 4.59 -10.22 25.66
N VAL A 150 3.56 -11.07 25.73
CA VAL A 150 3.35 -12.03 26.81
C VAL A 150 4.11 -13.34 26.60
N PRO A 151 4.45 -14.09 27.67
CA PRO A 151 5.13 -15.39 27.58
C PRO A 151 4.17 -16.53 27.17
N PHE A 152 2.90 -16.26 26.90
CA PHE A 152 1.89 -17.24 26.55
C PHE A 152 1.59 -17.30 25.05
N TYR A 153 1.08 -18.44 24.61
CA TYR A 153 0.33 -18.61 23.36
C TYR A 153 -0.94 -19.40 23.65
N VAL A 154 -1.90 -19.35 22.74
CA VAL A 154 -3.12 -20.15 22.80
C VAL A 154 -3.27 -20.98 21.54
N ILE A 155 -4.07 -22.04 21.60
CA ILE A 155 -4.31 -22.96 20.48
C ILE A 155 -5.81 -22.94 20.17
N VAL A 156 -6.14 -22.70 18.91
CA VAL A 156 -7.49 -22.85 18.37
C VAL A 156 -7.42 -23.93 17.30
N SER A 157 -8.39 -24.85 17.29
CA SER A 157 -8.49 -25.91 16.28
C SER A 157 -9.93 -25.99 15.79
N ASP A 158 -10.14 -26.05 14.48
CA ASP A 158 -11.46 -26.02 13.85
C ASP A 158 -12.21 -27.37 13.89
N ASP A 159 -11.54 -28.45 14.31
CA ASP A 159 -12.14 -29.74 14.63
C ASP A 159 -12.71 -29.82 16.06
N ASN A 160 -12.42 -28.81 16.89
CA ASN A 160 -12.71 -28.82 18.31
C ASN A 160 -13.83 -27.85 18.68
N GLU A 161 -15.01 -28.38 19.03
CA GLU A 161 -16.22 -27.58 19.29
C GLU A 161 -16.09 -26.56 20.44
N ILE A 162 -15.11 -26.74 21.34
CA ILE A 162 -14.82 -25.86 22.49
C ILE A 162 -13.62 -24.91 22.24
N THR A 163 -13.14 -24.79 21.00
CA THR A 163 -12.22 -23.71 20.62
C THR A 163 -12.64 -23.10 19.30
N HIS A 164 -12.64 -21.77 19.20
CA HIS A 164 -13.12 -21.10 18.00
C HIS A 164 -12.46 -19.73 17.81
N LEU A 165 -12.44 -19.24 16.57
CA LEU A 165 -11.94 -17.92 16.21
C LEU A 165 -13.03 -17.17 15.46
N SER A 166 -13.77 -16.31 16.17
CA SER A 166 -14.77 -15.46 15.54
C SER A 166 -14.11 -14.22 14.93
N ILE A 167 -14.54 -13.84 13.73
CA ILE A 167 -14.06 -12.67 12.99
C ILE A 167 -15.23 -11.70 12.82
N PHE A 168 -15.07 -10.46 13.31
CA PHE A 168 -16.13 -9.45 13.31
C PHE A 168 -15.95 -8.48 12.15
N LYS A 169 -17.04 -8.16 11.45
CA LYS A 169 -17.02 -7.07 10.46
C LYS A 169 -17.10 -5.71 11.18
N ASN A 170 -16.32 -4.77 10.65
CA ASN A 170 -16.55 -3.32 10.77
C ASN A 170 -16.79 -2.78 12.20
N GLN A 171 -15.73 -2.73 13.00
CA GLN A 171 -15.73 -2.09 14.33
C GLN A 171 -14.48 -1.22 14.48
N ASP A 172 -14.35 -0.18 13.65
CA ASP A 172 -13.08 0.52 13.36
C ASP A 172 -12.35 1.19 14.54
N LYS A 173 -12.98 1.35 15.71
CA LYS A 173 -12.42 2.13 16.84
C LYS A 173 -11.82 1.30 17.97
N ILE A 174 -12.19 0.02 18.13
CA ILE A 174 -11.76 -0.78 19.29
C ILE A 174 -10.33 -1.31 19.10
N TYR A 175 -9.49 -1.33 20.13
CA TYR A 175 -8.12 -1.89 20.14
C TYR A 175 -7.11 -1.21 19.18
N LYS A 176 -7.35 0.05 18.78
CA LYS A 176 -6.50 0.80 17.85
C LYS A 176 -5.33 1.56 18.49
N LYS A 177 -5.28 1.68 19.83
CA LYS A 177 -4.22 2.43 20.51
C LYS A 177 -2.88 1.70 20.49
N PRO A 178 -1.78 2.31 20.00
CA PRO A 178 -0.47 1.67 19.95
C PRO A 178 0.08 1.19 21.31
N LEU A 179 0.78 0.06 21.27
CA LEU A 179 1.43 -0.47 22.47
C LEU A 179 2.63 0.39 22.91
N LYS A 180 2.72 0.58 24.22
CA LYS A 180 3.76 1.38 24.91
C LYS A 180 3.78 2.87 24.52
N ILE A 181 2.60 3.48 24.44
CA ILE A 181 2.47 4.94 24.49
C ILE A 181 2.89 5.45 25.88
N GLN A 182 3.80 6.43 25.91
CA GLN A 182 4.20 7.13 27.12
C GLN A 182 3.17 8.21 27.51
N LYS A 183 3.33 8.85 28.68
CA LYS A 183 2.36 9.82 29.21
C LYS A 183 2.07 11.00 28.27
N ASP A 184 3.05 11.36 27.43
CA ASP A 184 2.98 12.50 26.51
C ASP A 184 2.60 12.08 25.07
N CYS A 185 1.86 10.97 24.92
CA CYS A 185 1.50 10.34 23.64
C CYS A 185 2.69 9.85 22.76
N ILE A 186 3.93 10.02 23.20
CA ILE A 186 5.13 9.54 22.51
C ILE A 186 5.15 8.02 22.47
N ILE A 187 5.28 7.45 21.28
CA ILE A 187 5.50 6.01 21.09
C ILE A 187 6.96 5.68 21.37
N GLN A 188 7.18 4.81 22.38
CA GLN A 188 8.51 4.24 22.59
C GLN A 188 8.97 3.48 21.34
N ASP A 189 10.25 3.67 20.98
CA ASP A 189 10.96 3.04 19.87
C ASP A 189 10.56 3.51 18.45
N LEU A 190 9.78 4.59 18.33
CA LEU A 190 9.44 5.24 17.06
C LEU A 190 10.61 6.08 16.52
N MET A 191 10.90 5.92 15.23
CA MET A 191 11.87 6.72 14.48
C MET A 191 11.33 7.06 13.08
N SER A 192 11.93 8.05 12.41
CA SER A 192 11.62 8.32 10.99
C SER A 192 12.11 7.19 10.09
N LEU A 193 11.51 7.09 8.90
CA LEU A 193 11.88 6.11 7.88
C LEU A 193 13.33 6.33 7.41
N SER A 194 13.79 7.57 7.30
CA SER A 194 15.20 7.90 7.02
C SER A 194 16.13 7.40 8.13
N THR A 195 15.82 7.65 9.41
CA THR A 195 16.63 7.14 10.53
C THR A 195 16.66 5.61 10.56
N PHE A 196 15.54 4.96 10.27
CA PHE A 196 15.46 3.51 10.16
C PHE A 196 16.35 2.97 9.02
N ILE A 197 16.23 3.55 7.83
CA ILE A 197 17.00 3.13 6.64
C ILE A 197 18.50 3.34 6.84
N ASN A 198 18.90 4.40 7.54
CA ASN A 198 20.29 4.73 7.88
C ASN A 198 20.83 3.93 9.10
N GLY A 199 20.19 2.82 9.48
CA GLY A 199 20.71 1.88 10.48
C GLY A 199 20.24 2.10 11.92
N GLY A 200 19.39 3.09 12.19
CA GLY A 200 18.85 3.36 13.53
C GLY A 200 18.12 2.16 14.15
N TYR A 201 17.59 1.25 13.32
CA TYR A 201 16.97 0.00 13.74
C TYR A 201 17.91 -0.94 14.52
N MET A 202 19.24 -0.80 14.36
CA MET A 202 20.22 -1.68 15.02
C MET A 202 20.44 -1.33 16.50
N ALA A 203 20.09 -0.11 16.91
CA ALA A 203 20.25 0.35 18.29
C ALA A 203 19.07 -0.03 19.21
N ILE A 204 17.97 -0.56 18.65
CA ILE A 204 16.70 -0.74 19.36
C ILE A 204 16.16 -2.17 19.16
N SER A 205 15.61 -2.77 20.22
CA SER A 205 15.14 -4.17 20.19
C SER A 205 13.85 -4.40 19.39
N LYS A 206 12.95 -3.42 19.33
CA LYS A 206 11.69 -3.45 18.57
C LYS A 206 11.47 -2.09 17.88
N PRO A 207 12.28 -1.76 16.86
CA PRO A 207 12.20 -0.47 16.18
C PRO A 207 10.84 -0.31 15.49
N LYS A 208 10.30 0.91 15.54
CA LYS A 208 9.02 1.26 14.93
C LYS A 208 9.18 2.39 13.92
N VAL A 209 8.43 2.33 12.83
CA VAL A 209 8.30 3.42 11.84
C VAL A 209 6.82 3.64 11.52
N LEU A 210 6.43 4.90 11.38
CA LEU A 210 5.08 5.32 10.98
C LEU A 210 5.13 5.78 9.52
N VAL A 211 4.30 5.22 8.66
CA VAL A 211 4.32 5.50 7.21
C VAL A 211 2.92 5.61 6.62
N SER A 212 2.73 6.47 5.61
CA SER A 212 1.55 6.50 4.76
C SER A 212 1.76 5.63 3.52
N ILE A 213 0.68 5.07 2.96
CA ILE A 213 0.72 4.28 1.73
C ILE A 213 0.61 5.20 0.52
N ARG A 214 1.62 5.25 -0.35
CA ARG A 214 1.62 6.05 -1.59
C ARG A 214 0.97 5.34 -2.78
N LYS A 215 1.20 4.04 -2.92
CA LYS A 215 0.73 3.23 -4.05
C LYS A 215 0.64 1.76 -3.66
N ILE A 216 -0.48 1.14 -4.00
CA ILE A 216 -0.72 -0.29 -3.81
C ILE A 216 -0.42 -0.98 -5.15
N GLY A 217 0.45 -2.00 -5.15
CA GLY A 217 0.74 -2.80 -6.33
C GLY A 217 -0.30 -3.91 -6.57
N ASN A 218 -0.19 -4.61 -7.69
CA ASN A 218 -1.01 -5.80 -7.92
C ASN A 218 -0.46 -6.98 -7.10
N ILE A 219 -1.34 -7.80 -6.52
CA ILE A 219 -0.96 -9.08 -5.91
C ILE A 219 -0.40 -10.01 -7.00
N ARG A 220 0.76 -10.62 -6.73
CA ARG A 220 1.44 -11.57 -7.62
C ARG A 220 1.66 -12.90 -6.89
N LYS A 221 1.45 -14.01 -7.58
CA LYS A 221 1.87 -15.33 -7.07
C LYS A 221 3.35 -15.55 -7.37
N ILE A 222 4.16 -15.71 -6.34
CA ILE A 222 5.58 -15.97 -6.44
C ILE A 222 5.86 -17.41 -6.00
N ASN A 223 6.64 -18.13 -6.81
CA ASN A 223 7.15 -19.45 -6.43
C ASN A 223 8.34 -19.26 -5.46
N THR A 224 8.20 -19.75 -4.24
CA THR A 224 9.25 -19.74 -3.21
C THR A 224 9.77 -21.15 -2.96
N LYS A 225 10.87 -21.29 -2.20
CA LYS A 225 11.36 -22.61 -1.75
C LYS A 225 10.31 -23.42 -0.98
N ASN A 226 9.32 -22.75 -0.41
CA ASN A 226 8.26 -23.37 0.39
C ASN A 226 6.96 -23.60 -0.42
N GLY A 227 6.96 -23.30 -1.73
CA GLY A 227 5.80 -23.34 -2.61
C GLY A 227 5.32 -21.94 -3.04
N TYR A 228 4.14 -21.87 -3.65
CA TYR A 228 3.56 -20.59 -4.08
C TYR A 228 3.09 -19.76 -2.89
N SER A 229 3.37 -18.45 -2.92
CA SER A 229 2.84 -17.48 -1.97
C SER A 229 2.38 -16.22 -2.71
N ASP A 230 1.28 -15.63 -2.26
CA ASP A 230 0.83 -14.32 -2.72
C ASP A 230 1.79 -13.25 -2.17
N MET A 231 2.17 -12.27 -3.00
CA MET A 231 3.07 -11.17 -2.65
C MET A 231 2.54 -9.86 -3.22
N ILE A 232 2.64 -8.78 -2.45
CA ILE A 232 2.30 -7.43 -2.90
C ILE A 232 3.42 -6.46 -2.52
N GLU A 233 3.73 -5.55 -3.44
CA GLU A 233 4.65 -4.43 -3.21
C GLU A 233 3.83 -3.15 -3.00
N LEU A 234 4.05 -2.49 -1.87
CA LEU A 234 3.42 -1.22 -1.51
C LEU A 234 4.50 -0.13 -1.51
N ARG A 235 4.26 1.01 -2.13
CA ARG A 235 5.08 2.21 -1.91
C ARG A 235 4.61 2.86 -0.63
N VAL A 236 5.50 3.05 0.33
CA VAL A 236 5.22 3.68 1.63
C VAL A 236 6.22 4.80 1.91
N PHE A 237 5.81 5.82 2.65
CA PHE A 237 6.61 7.02 2.85
C PHE A 237 6.26 7.74 4.16
N ASP A 238 7.18 8.57 4.63
CA ASP A 238 6.93 9.63 5.60
C ASP A 238 7.43 10.98 5.03
N ASP A 239 7.60 11.99 5.88
CA ASP A 239 8.19 13.28 5.50
C ASP A 239 9.71 13.23 5.21
N THR A 240 10.36 12.11 5.51
CA THR A 240 11.82 11.94 5.43
C THR A 240 12.29 11.03 4.29
N TYR A 241 11.50 10.02 3.87
CA TYR A 241 11.93 9.05 2.85
C TYR A 241 10.78 8.29 2.14
N ASP A 242 11.09 7.67 0.99
CA ASP A 242 10.23 6.76 0.20
C ASP A 242 10.78 5.32 0.20
N ALA A 243 9.98 4.31 0.57
CA ALA A 243 10.39 2.90 0.61
C ALA A 243 9.37 1.95 -0.09
N VAL A 244 9.75 0.68 -0.22
CA VAL A 244 8.83 -0.41 -0.59
C VAL A 244 8.56 -1.28 0.62
N LEU A 245 7.29 -1.46 0.99
CA LEU A 245 6.85 -2.48 1.94
C LEU A 245 6.40 -3.73 1.15
N ILE A 246 6.99 -4.87 1.46
CA ILE A 246 6.58 -6.18 0.94
C ILE A 246 5.74 -6.92 1.98
N LEU A 247 4.54 -7.35 1.58
CA LEU A 247 3.72 -8.29 2.33
C LEU A 247 3.61 -9.63 1.60
N TRP A 248 3.46 -10.71 2.36
CA TRP A 248 3.39 -12.09 1.88
C TRP A 248 2.15 -12.82 2.42
N GLY A 249 1.64 -13.81 1.67
CA GLY A 249 0.52 -14.66 2.07
C GLY A 249 -0.75 -13.85 2.37
N ASN A 250 -1.44 -14.19 3.47
CA ASN A 250 -2.66 -13.48 3.86
C ASN A 250 -2.44 -12.01 4.26
N ASN A 251 -1.21 -11.62 4.65
CA ASN A 251 -0.90 -10.20 4.84
C ASN A 251 -1.02 -9.43 3.50
N ALA A 252 -0.69 -10.05 2.36
CA ALA A 252 -0.82 -9.40 1.05
C ALA A 252 -2.28 -9.09 0.68
N LYS A 253 -3.22 -9.99 1.03
CA LYS A 253 -4.68 -9.80 0.84
C LYS A 253 -5.27 -8.74 1.78
N SER A 254 -4.56 -8.38 2.84
CA SER A 254 -5.01 -7.33 3.76
C SER A 254 -4.93 -5.94 3.14
N ALA A 255 -4.05 -5.75 2.15
CA ALA A 255 -3.94 -4.50 1.40
C ALA A 255 -5.18 -4.17 0.53
N GLU A 256 -6.09 -5.12 0.31
CA GLU A 256 -7.40 -4.86 -0.31
C GLU A 256 -8.28 -3.92 0.52
N LEU A 257 -8.01 -3.79 1.83
CA LEU A 257 -8.74 -2.91 2.75
C LEU A 257 -8.10 -1.52 2.88
N TRP A 258 -7.02 -1.24 2.15
CA TRP A 258 -6.20 -0.05 2.36
C TRP A 258 -6.34 0.94 1.20
N THR A 259 -6.31 2.22 1.54
CA THR A 259 -6.51 3.34 0.60
C THR A 259 -5.21 4.15 0.48
N PRO A 260 -4.67 4.35 -0.74
CA PRO A 260 -3.53 5.24 -0.96
C PRO A 260 -3.78 6.66 -0.42
N PHE A 261 -2.75 7.26 0.14
CA PHE A 261 -2.68 8.58 0.80
C PHE A 261 -3.55 8.76 2.06
N ASP A 262 -4.50 7.87 2.33
CA ASP A 262 -5.36 7.90 3.52
C ASP A 262 -4.91 6.91 4.61
N THR A 263 -4.53 5.70 4.23
CA THR A 263 -4.14 4.66 5.20
C THR A 263 -2.73 4.86 5.71
N ILE A 264 -2.59 4.94 7.04
CA ILE A 264 -1.32 5.04 7.77
C ILE A 264 -1.04 3.71 8.48
N LEU A 265 0.22 3.27 8.44
CA LEU A 265 0.70 2.04 9.05
C LEU A 265 1.77 2.36 10.10
N LEU A 266 1.61 1.84 11.32
CA LEU A 266 2.69 1.73 12.30
C LEU A 266 3.31 0.33 12.16
N LEU A 267 4.54 0.27 11.68
CA LEU A 267 5.30 -0.96 11.46
C LEU A 267 6.27 -1.17 12.61
N THR A 268 6.27 -2.34 13.25
CA THR A 268 7.22 -2.75 14.30
C THR A 268 8.02 -3.97 13.87
N ASP A 269 9.33 -3.96 14.09
CA ASP A 269 10.27 -5.07 13.79
C ASP A 269 10.14 -5.64 12.36
N VAL A 270 10.02 -4.75 11.37
CA VAL A 270 10.18 -5.10 9.94
C VAL A 270 11.67 -5.23 9.60
N SER A 271 12.02 -6.04 8.60
CA SER A 271 13.41 -6.16 8.15
C SER A 271 13.72 -5.24 6.98
N LEU A 272 14.91 -4.63 7.02
CA LEU A 272 15.44 -3.80 5.94
C LEU A 272 16.26 -4.64 4.96
N SER A 273 16.13 -4.32 3.68
CA SER A 273 17.03 -4.78 2.60
C SER A 273 17.10 -3.72 1.51
N PHE A 274 18.12 -3.76 0.66
CA PHE A 274 18.26 -2.84 -0.47
C PHE A 274 18.30 -3.62 -1.79
N ARG A 275 17.68 -3.08 -2.84
CA ARG A 275 17.80 -3.57 -4.22
C ARG A 275 17.85 -2.37 -5.16
N CYS A 276 18.92 -2.25 -5.94
CA CYS A 276 19.15 -1.11 -6.83
C CYS A 276 18.89 0.23 -6.12
N GLU A 277 19.57 0.42 -4.97
CA GLU A 277 19.51 1.60 -4.08
C GLU A 277 18.14 1.89 -3.42
N LYS A 278 17.05 1.24 -3.86
CA LYS A 278 15.73 1.38 -3.24
C LYS A 278 15.66 0.54 -1.96
N ALA A 279 15.14 1.14 -0.88
CA ALA A 279 14.91 0.48 0.40
C ALA A 279 13.65 -0.40 0.36
N TYR A 280 13.79 -1.65 0.82
CA TYR A 280 12.75 -2.66 0.89
C TYR A 280 12.56 -3.10 2.35
N LEU A 281 11.45 -2.65 2.94
CA LEU A 281 10.91 -3.16 4.20
C LEU A 281 10.19 -4.48 3.91
N THR A 282 10.57 -5.57 4.57
CA THR A 282 9.89 -6.87 4.44
C THR A 282 9.20 -7.22 5.75
N PHE A 283 7.90 -7.52 5.65
CA PHE A 283 7.10 -7.97 6.79
C PHE A 283 7.39 -9.46 7.09
N GLN A 284 7.81 -9.75 8.33
CA GLN A 284 8.28 -11.07 8.76
C GLN A 284 7.32 -11.74 9.75
N LYS A 285 7.58 -13.02 10.10
CA LYS A 285 6.84 -13.80 11.12
C LYS A 285 6.65 -13.07 12.46
N TYR A 286 7.56 -12.17 12.83
CA TYR A 286 7.54 -11.46 14.12
C TYR A 286 7.32 -9.95 14.01
N SER A 287 7.11 -9.44 12.79
CA SER A 287 6.73 -8.05 12.59
C SER A 287 5.30 -7.81 13.08
N ILE A 288 4.94 -6.58 13.41
CA ILE A 288 3.58 -6.16 13.77
C ILE A 288 3.24 -4.96 12.88
N VAL A 289 2.03 -4.93 12.34
CA VAL A 289 1.47 -3.74 11.70
C VAL A 289 0.17 -3.34 12.40
N GLU A 290 0.07 -2.06 12.75
CA GLU A 290 -1.15 -1.44 13.27
C GLU A 290 -1.64 -0.43 12.22
N VAL A 291 -2.90 -0.53 11.80
CA VAL A 291 -3.47 0.26 10.69
C VAL A 291 -4.33 1.39 11.24
N ASN A 292 -4.06 2.62 10.81
CA ASN A 292 -4.67 3.85 11.33
C ASN A 292 -4.67 3.86 12.88
N PRO A 293 -3.47 3.80 13.51
CA PRO A 293 -3.34 3.76 14.97
C PRO A 293 -3.98 4.98 15.64
N ASP A 294 -4.58 4.75 16.82
CA ASP A 294 -5.18 5.82 17.63
C ASP A 294 -4.08 6.56 18.43
N MET A 295 -3.49 7.56 17.77
CA MET A 295 -2.42 8.45 18.27
C MET A 295 -2.41 9.74 17.43
N ASP A 296 -1.58 10.73 17.78
CA ASP A 296 -1.36 11.89 16.91
C ASP A 296 -0.58 11.53 15.63
N ILE A 297 -1.33 11.40 14.53
CA ILE A 297 -0.83 11.18 13.16
C ILE A 297 -1.33 12.24 12.17
N GLU A 298 -1.96 13.33 12.66
CA GLU A 298 -2.60 14.32 11.79
C GLU A 298 -1.59 15.08 10.92
N TRP A 299 -0.37 15.27 11.43
CA TRP A 299 0.74 15.82 10.64
C TRP A 299 1.05 14.96 9.40
N LEU A 300 1.03 13.63 9.53
CA LEU A 300 1.31 12.69 8.44
C LEU A 300 0.10 12.55 7.51
N ARG A 301 -1.13 12.59 8.05
CA ARG A 301 -2.36 12.66 7.23
C ARG A 301 -2.36 13.90 6.35
N LYS A 302 -2.06 15.07 6.92
CA LYS A 302 -1.95 16.33 6.20
C LYS A 302 -0.86 16.28 5.12
N TYR A 303 0.35 15.87 5.49
CA TYR A 303 1.47 15.75 4.55
C TYR A 303 1.17 14.79 3.38
N SER A 304 0.53 13.65 3.67
CA SER A 304 0.09 12.68 2.67
C SER A 304 -0.99 13.26 1.74
N THR A 305 -1.95 14.00 2.30
CA THR A 305 -3.00 14.70 1.55
C THR A 305 -2.42 15.80 0.66
N ASP A 306 -1.47 16.60 1.15
CA ASP A 306 -0.78 17.63 0.38
C ASP A 306 0.00 17.06 -0.81
N ILE A 307 0.57 15.85 -0.66
CA ILE A 307 1.20 15.12 -1.78
C ILE A 307 0.15 14.57 -2.74
N SER A 308 -0.94 13.98 -2.24
CA SER A 308 -2.05 13.47 -3.06
C SER A 308 -2.67 14.57 -3.95
N ASN A 309 -2.87 15.75 -3.38
CA ASN A 309 -3.38 16.92 -4.09
C ASN A 309 -2.39 17.37 -5.19
N LYS A 310 -1.10 17.52 -4.86
CA LYS A 310 -0.07 17.86 -5.86
C LYS A 310 -0.01 16.86 -7.02
N VAL A 311 -0.12 15.56 -6.74
CA VAL A 311 -0.18 14.51 -7.79
C VAL A 311 -1.47 14.62 -8.61
N SER A 312 -2.62 14.85 -7.95
CA SER A 312 -3.92 14.98 -8.60
C SER A 312 -4.02 16.22 -9.50
N ASP A 313 -3.40 17.33 -9.10
CA ASP A 313 -3.36 18.56 -9.88
C ASP A 313 -2.38 18.45 -11.06
N MET A 314 -1.27 17.71 -10.92
CA MET A 314 -0.43 17.32 -12.06
C MET A 314 -1.18 16.47 -13.09
N HIS A 315 -2.21 15.72 -12.70
CA HIS A 315 -3.07 14.97 -13.62
C HIS A 315 -4.20 15.80 -14.27
N LYS A 316 -4.40 17.06 -13.87
CA LYS A 316 -5.43 17.96 -14.41
C LYS A 316 -4.92 19.04 -15.38
N LEU A 317 -3.62 19.25 -15.46
CA LEU A 317 -3.03 20.31 -16.27
C LEU A 317 -2.75 19.84 -17.71
N SER A 318 -3.18 20.64 -18.69
CA SER A 318 -2.85 20.45 -20.11
C SER A 318 -1.41 20.92 -20.39
N LEU A 319 -0.70 20.26 -21.30
CA LEU A 319 0.67 20.66 -21.70
C LEU A 319 0.71 21.97 -22.48
N GLU A 320 -0.41 22.41 -23.05
CA GLU A 320 -0.48 23.50 -24.03
C GLU A 320 -0.26 24.86 -23.36
N ASP A 321 -0.79 25.04 -22.13
CA ASP A 321 -0.75 26.30 -21.39
C ASP A 321 0.64 26.65 -20.82
N ARG A 322 1.57 25.69 -20.74
CA ARG A 322 2.90 25.90 -20.15
C ARG A 322 3.99 26.32 -21.13
N ILE A 323 3.83 26.00 -22.42
CA ILE A 323 4.88 26.20 -23.43
C ILE A 323 4.79 27.60 -24.05
N ILE A 324 3.58 28.19 -24.15
CA ILE A 324 3.35 29.47 -24.82
C ILE A 324 3.57 30.68 -23.88
N SER A 325 3.52 30.50 -22.56
CA SER A 325 3.56 31.59 -21.58
C SER A 325 4.94 31.90 -20.97
N THR A 326 6.04 31.33 -21.47
CA THR A 326 7.40 31.57 -20.94
C THR A 326 8.38 32.04 -22.02
N SER A 327 8.94 33.23 -21.82
CA SER A 327 9.92 33.96 -22.67
C SER A 327 10.73 34.88 -21.73
N PRO A 328 12.02 35.24 -21.97
CA PRO A 328 12.71 35.32 -23.27
C PRO A 328 14.15 34.78 -23.33
N THR A 329 14.55 33.81 -22.50
CA THR A 329 15.90 33.18 -22.58
C THR A 329 15.83 31.66 -22.42
N MET A 330 15.48 30.95 -23.51
CA MET A 330 15.69 29.50 -23.60
C MET A 330 17.11 29.20 -24.05
N ALA A 331 17.83 28.37 -23.28
CA ALA A 331 19.21 27.99 -23.57
C ALA A 331 19.28 26.75 -24.49
N THR A 332 20.43 26.61 -25.15
CA THR A 332 20.83 25.38 -25.86
C THR A 332 21.66 24.52 -24.91
N TYR A 333 21.42 23.21 -24.92
CA TYR A 333 22.06 22.23 -24.05
C TYR A 333 22.65 21.08 -24.86
N THR A 334 23.68 20.45 -24.32
CA THR A 334 24.21 19.13 -24.74
C THR A 334 23.52 17.98 -23.99
N LEU A 335 23.62 16.76 -24.51
CA LEU A 335 23.07 15.56 -23.87
C LEU A 335 23.69 15.30 -22.49
N ALA A 336 24.99 15.56 -22.29
CA ALA A 336 25.64 15.40 -21.00
C ALA A 336 25.23 16.48 -19.99
N GLU A 337 25.00 17.73 -20.42
CA GLU A 337 24.42 18.77 -19.57
C GLU A 337 22.99 18.43 -19.17
N ILE A 338 22.18 17.91 -20.09
CA ILE A 338 20.83 17.44 -19.82
C ILE A 338 20.84 16.29 -18.80
N ASP A 339 21.67 15.27 -19.00
CA ASP A 339 21.83 14.15 -18.07
C ASP A 339 22.31 14.63 -16.69
N THR A 340 23.23 15.60 -16.65
CA THR A 340 23.72 16.22 -15.41
C THR A 340 22.62 17.03 -14.72
N MET A 341 21.87 17.87 -15.44
CA MET A 341 20.76 18.66 -14.91
C MET A 341 19.61 17.78 -14.42
N ILE A 342 19.32 16.69 -15.13
CA ILE A 342 18.39 15.64 -14.69
C ILE A 342 18.86 15.02 -13.38
N ARG A 343 20.16 14.70 -13.24
CA ARG A 343 20.71 14.11 -12.00
C ARG A 343 20.71 15.08 -10.82
N LEU A 344 21.02 16.36 -11.07
CA LEU A 344 21.11 17.40 -10.05
C LEU A 344 19.72 17.87 -9.58
N ASN A 345 18.82 18.17 -10.53
CA ASN A 345 17.49 18.72 -10.27
C ASN A 345 16.37 17.77 -10.79
N PRO A 346 16.27 16.52 -10.28
CA PRO A 346 15.44 15.45 -10.84
C PRO A 346 13.92 15.62 -10.68
N LYS A 347 13.43 16.83 -10.47
CA LYS A 347 12.01 17.17 -10.27
C LYS A 347 11.58 18.42 -11.05
N GLU A 348 12.51 19.17 -11.62
CA GLU A 348 12.20 20.36 -12.40
C GLU A 348 12.06 19.99 -13.89
N PRO A 349 10.99 20.41 -14.58
CA PRO A 349 10.87 20.19 -16.01
C PRO A 349 11.88 21.08 -16.75
N ILE A 350 12.77 20.46 -17.51
CA ILE A 350 13.77 21.18 -18.32
C ILE A 350 13.17 21.39 -19.72
N ILE A 351 13.19 22.63 -20.21
CA ILE A 351 12.76 22.99 -21.55
C ILE A 351 13.87 23.81 -22.22
N GLY A 352 14.27 23.43 -23.43
CA GLY A 352 15.35 24.10 -24.16
C GLY A 352 15.61 23.49 -25.53
N PHE A 353 16.73 23.90 -26.14
CA PHE A 353 17.16 23.43 -27.46
C PHE A 353 18.29 22.40 -27.37
N ILE A 354 18.30 21.41 -28.26
CA ILE A 354 19.36 20.38 -28.32
C ILE A 354 19.75 20.07 -29.76
N ASN A 355 21.06 19.97 -30.05
CA ASN A 355 21.59 19.77 -31.41
C ASN A 355 22.31 18.42 -31.56
N VAL A 356 21.61 17.42 -32.10
CA VAL A 356 22.01 16.01 -32.09
C VAL A 356 22.03 15.38 -33.49
N LEU A 357 22.93 14.42 -33.67
CA LEU A 357 23.02 13.51 -34.81
C LEU A 357 22.08 12.31 -34.58
N ILE A 358 21.28 11.94 -35.58
CA ILE A 358 20.44 10.74 -35.50
C ILE A 358 21.24 9.51 -35.94
N VAL A 359 21.48 8.57 -35.03
CA VAL A 359 22.38 7.42 -35.27
C VAL A 359 21.65 6.08 -35.39
N LYS A 360 20.37 6.01 -35.03
CA LYS A 360 19.58 4.77 -35.18
C LYS A 360 18.07 5.04 -35.24
N THR A 361 17.39 4.41 -36.19
CA THR A 361 15.92 4.40 -36.34
C THR A 361 15.37 2.97 -36.31
N ALA A 362 14.07 2.84 -36.01
CA ALA A 362 13.30 1.61 -36.14
C ALA A 362 12.91 1.39 -37.61
N LYS A 363 12.84 0.14 -38.06
CA LYS A 363 12.30 -0.17 -39.40
C LYS A 363 10.79 0.10 -39.41
N LEU A 364 10.38 1.23 -39.98
CA LEU A 364 8.99 1.68 -40.02
C LEU A 364 8.05 0.65 -40.70
N SER A 365 8.58 -0.12 -41.66
CA SER A 365 7.90 -1.26 -42.29
C SER A 365 7.48 -2.38 -41.32
N THR A 366 8.22 -2.58 -40.21
CA THR A 366 7.89 -3.58 -39.17
C THR A 366 6.82 -3.06 -38.20
N LEU A 367 6.80 -1.76 -37.93
CA LEU A 367 5.73 -1.11 -37.16
C LEU A 367 4.43 -1.07 -37.97
N ARG A 368 4.52 -0.85 -39.29
CA ARG A 368 3.40 -0.95 -40.24
C ARG A 368 2.77 -2.33 -40.30
N SER A 369 3.55 -3.39 -40.52
CA SER A 369 3.01 -4.75 -40.62
C SER A 369 2.39 -5.27 -39.32
N SER A 370 2.61 -4.59 -38.18
CA SER A 370 2.01 -4.90 -36.88
C SER A 370 0.93 -3.90 -36.42
N ASN A 371 0.57 -2.91 -37.25
CA ASN A 371 -0.35 -1.80 -36.92
C ASN A 371 0.06 -0.97 -35.69
N LYS A 372 1.36 -0.82 -35.41
CA LYS A 372 1.91 -0.14 -34.22
C LYS A 372 2.64 1.18 -34.53
N ILE A 373 2.16 1.97 -35.49
CA ILE A 373 2.73 3.32 -35.68
C ILE A 373 2.22 4.24 -34.56
N PHE A 374 0.91 4.21 -34.32
CA PHE A 374 0.28 5.06 -33.31
C PHE A 374 -0.39 4.21 -32.22
N VAL A 375 -0.27 4.62 -30.97
CA VAL A 375 -0.81 3.94 -29.79
C VAL A 375 -1.54 4.95 -28.90
N GLY A 376 -2.73 4.60 -28.42
CA GLY A 376 -3.42 5.37 -27.39
C GLY A 376 -4.40 4.53 -26.58
N LYS A 377 -5.11 5.17 -25.64
CA LYS A 377 -6.03 4.48 -24.73
C LYS A 377 -7.39 5.17 -24.73
N CYS A 378 -8.47 4.40 -24.84
CA CYS A 378 -9.84 4.89 -24.71
C CYS A 378 -10.76 3.75 -24.25
N CYS A 379 -11.76 4.03 -23.39
CA CYS A 379 -12.65 3.04 -22.79
C CYS A 379 -11.90 1.81 -22.24
N ASP A 380 -10.80 2.06 -21.53
CA ASP A 380 -9.84 1.10 -21.00
C ASP A 380 -9.20 0.09 -21.96
N LYS A 381 -9.35 0.29 -23.28
CA LYS A 381 -8.64 -0.48 -24.31
C LYS A 381 -7.46 0.31 -24.86
N VAL A 382 -6.33 -0.39 -25.02
CA VAL A 382 -5.20 0.09 -25.83
C VAL A 382 -5.56 -0.10 -27.30
N ILE A 383 -5.40 0.95 -28.10
CA ILE A 383 -5.77 1.00 -29.50
C ILE A 383 -4.52 1.38 -30.28
N ASN A 384 -4.08 0.44 -31.14
CA ASN A 384 -2.96 0.63 -32.04
C ASN A 384 -3.49 0.92 -33.46
N ALA A 385 -2.85 1.82 -34.18
CA ALA A 385 -3.32 2.31 -35.47
C ALA A 385 -2.19 2.69 -36.43
N LEU A 386 -2.55 2.81 -37.70
CA LEU A 386 -1.72 3.37 -38.77
C LEU A 386 -2.00 4.85 -39.05
N ASP A 387 -3.01 5.45 -38.42
CA ASP A 387 -3.47 6.83 -38.63
C ASP A 387 -3.75 7.48 -37.26
N ASN A 388 -3.61 8.80 -37.16
CA ASN A 388 -3.94 9.60 -35.97
C ASN A 388 -5.44 9.92 -35.85
N ASN A 389 -6.25 9.67 -36.89
CA ASN A 389 -7.69 9.98 -36.95
C ASN A 389 -8.63 8.86 -36.47
N VAL A 390 -8.22 8.04 -35.50
CA VAL A 390 -9.06 6.94 -35.00
C VAL A 390 -10.11 7.43 -33.99
N LYS A 391 -11.34 6.97 -34.18
CA LYS A 391 -12.43 7.08 -33.21
C LYS A 391 -12.57 5.79 -32.41
N CYS A 392 -12.90 5.91 -31.12
CA CYS A 392 -13.18 4.75 -30.29
C CYS A 392 -14.42 4.00 -30.80
N SER A 393 -14.32 2.67 -30.91
CA SER A 393 -15.45 1.83 -31.31
C SER A 393 -16.56 1.76 -30.25
N ILE A 394 -16.30 2.20 -29.01
CA ILE A 394 -17.24 2.14 -27.88
C ILE A 394 -17.91 3.50 -27.63
N CYS A 395 -17.14 4.59 -27.50
CA CYS A 395 -17.70 5.93 -27.23
C CYS A 395 -17.75 6.86 -28.45
N HIS A 396 -17.26 6.43 -29.60
CA HIS A 396 -17.20 7.19 -30.87
C HIS A 396 -16.45 8.53 -30.85
N GLN A 397 -15.85 8.91 -29.71
CA GLN A 397 -14.97 10.07 -29.57
C GLN A 397 -13.63 9.83 -30.30
N LYS A 398 -13.00 10.91 -30.79
CA LYS A 398 -11.65 10.86 -31.36
C LYS A 398 -10.65 10.54 -30.25
N ILE A 399 -9.76 9.58 -30.50
CA ILE A 399 -8.75 9.14 -29.53
C ILE A 399 -7.49 9.99 -29.72
N LYS A 400 -6.91 10.48 -28.63
CA LYS A 400 -5.55 11.04 -28.65
C LYS A 400 -4.56 9.87 -28.73
N LEU A 401 -3.99 9.67 -29.91
CA LEU A 401 -2.95 8.68 -30.17
C LEU A 401 -1.57 9.34 -30.14
N PHE A 402 -0.55 8.58 -29.76
CA PHE A 402 0.86 8.98 -29.69
C PHE A 402 1.68 8.10 -30.63
N ASN A 403 2.79 8.59 -31.18
CA ASN A 403 3.67 7.80 -32.05
C ASN A 403 4.52 6.82 -31.22
N ASP A 404 4.58 5.55 -31.59
CA ASP A 404 5.50 4.58 -30.98
C ASP A 404 6.89 4.80 -31.58
N SER A 405 7.84 5.25 -30.75
CA SER A 405 8.95 6.08 -31.25
C SER A 405 9.87 5.36 -32.23
N PHE A 406 9.91 5.85 -33.47
CA PHE A 406 10.77 5.32 -34.52
C PHE A 406 12.23 5.81 -34.43
N ILE A 407 12.54 6.82 -33.61
CA ILE A 407 13.94 7.18 -33.32
C ILE A 407 14.43 6.32 -32.15
N ILE A 408 15.47 5.52 -32.40
CA ILE A 408 16.06 4.61 -31.42
C ILE A 408 17.35 5.19 -30.82
N GLY A 409 18.06 6.09 -31.50
CA GLY A 409 19.33 6.61 -31.00
C GLY A 409 19.70 8.00 -31.52
N LEU A 410 20.08 8.87 -30.59
CA LEU A 410 20.62 10.21 -30.79
C LEU A 410 22.03 10.30 -30.20
N LEU A 411 22.91 11.09 -30.80
CA LEU A 411 24.30 11.28 -30.40
C LEU A 411 24.69 12.75 -30.55
N ASP A 412 25.42 13.31 -29.60
CA ASP A 412 26.22 14.52 -29.81
C ASP A 412 27.68 14.27 -29.41
N GLU A 413 28.51 15.30 -29.41
CA GLU A 413 29.90 15.24 -28.94
C GLU A 413 30.07 14.86 -27.46
N SER A 414 29.00 14.87 -26.65
CA SER A 414 29.03 14.71 -25.20
C SER A 414 28.50 13.34 -24.72
N ALA A 415 27.42 12.82 -25.33
CA ALA A 415 26.79 11.58 -24.92
C ALA A 415 25.87 10.98 -26.02
N GLN A 416 25.37 9.77 -25.75
CA GLN A 416 24.37 9.08 -26.59
C GLN A 416 23.08 8.84 -25.80
N LEU A 417 21.93 9.16 -26.40
CA LEU A 417 20.60 8.90 -25.85
C LEU A 417 19.90 7.82 -26.68
N LEU A 418 19.34 6.80 -26.01
CA LEU A 418 18.62 5.71 -26.64
C LEU A 418 17.12 5.77 -26.31
N TYR A 419 16.29 5.42 -27.31
CA TYR A 419 14.82 5.38 -27.24
C TYR A 419 14.13 6.69 -26.78
N PRO A 420 14.49 7.87 -27.33
CA PRO A 420 13.76 9.12 -27.06
C PRO A 420 12.30 9.04 -27.55
N MET A 421 11.37 9.77 -26.93
CA MET A 421 9.99 9.86 -27.42
C MET A 421 9.82 11.09 -28.33
N LEU A 422 9.66 10.85 -29.63
CA LEU A 422 9.41 11.92 -30.60
C LEU A 422 7.90 12.16 -30.78
N ASN A 423 7.43 13.34 -30.38
CA ASN A 423 6.05 13.78 -30.62
C ASN A 423 5.99 14.63 -31.89
N LEU A 424 5.91 13.97 -33.05
CA LEU A 424 5.58 14.64 -34.31
C LEU A 424 4.09 14.99 -34.34
N TYR A 425 3.77 16.23 -34.02
CA TYR A 425 2.44 16.78 -34.25
C TYR A 425 2.25 17.07 -35.75
N ASN A 426 1.12 16.62 -36.30
CA ASN A 426 0.64 16.93 -37.66
C ASN A 426 1.49 16.45 -38.85
N SER A 427 2.41 15.49 -38.70
CA SER A 427 3.05 14.83 -39.85
C SER A 427 2.15 13.77 -40.49
N SER A 428 2.02 13.79 -41.82
CA SER A 428 1.33 12.78 -42.61
C SER A 428 2.14 11.48 -42.74
N ASN A 429 1.47 10.37 -43.10
CA ASN A 429 2.11 9.06 -43.20
C ASN A 429 3.18 8.97 -44.32
N SER A 430 3.05 9.78 -45.37
CA SER A 430 4.05 9.88 -46.45
C SER A 430 5.30 10.64 -46.00
N GLU A 431 5.13 11.73 -45.25
CA GLU A 431 6.27 12.50 -44.71
C GLU A 431 7.10 11.66 -43.73
N LEU A 432 6.49 10.70 -43.02
CA LEU A 432 7.21 9.80 -42.11
C LEU A 432 8.13 8.80 -42.82
N ASP A 433 7.85 8.40 -44.07
CA ASP A 433 8.73 7.52 -44.85
C ASP A 433 9.96 8.30 -45.34
N ASP A 434 9.74 9.41 -46.05
CA ASP A 434 10.82 10.27 -46.56
C ASP A 434 11.70 10.77 -45.40
N PHE A 435 11.09 11.08 -44.25
CA PHE A 435 11.80 11.49 -43.03
C PHE A 435 12.54 10.32 -42.35
N SER A 436 12.09 9.07 -42.42
CA SER A 436 12.82 7.93 -41.83
C SER A 436 14.18 7.71 -42.50
N ASP A 437 14.19 7.71 -43.83
CA ASP A 437 15.35 7.26 -44.60
C ASP A 437 16.33 8.41 -44.92
N THR A 438 15.85 9.66 -45.00
CA THR A 438 16.71 10.84 -45.24
C THR A 438 17.43 11.31 -43.97
N ILE A 439 16.89 11.01 -42.78
CA ILE A 439 17.36 11.64 -41.52
C ILE A 439 18.47 10.88 -40.81
N LEU A 440 18.73 9.63 -41.19
CA LEU A 440 19.79 8.83 -40.57
C LEU A 440 21.15 9.48 -40.89
N TYR A 441 21.94 9.75 -39.85
CA TYR A 441 23.17 10.53 -39.88
C TYR A 441 23.00 12.02 -40.25
N SER A 442 21.78 12.57 -40.22
CA SER A 442 21.55 14.02 -40.23
C SER A 442 21.70 14.62 -38.82
N ARG A 443 22.26 15.83 -38.73
CA ARG A 443 22.40 16.61 -37.48
C ARG A 443 21.31 17.68 -37.41
N ILE A 444 20.51 17.67 -36.35
CA ILE A 444 19.25 18.41 -36.24
C ILE A 444 19.09 19.08 -34.87
N LEU A 445 18.58 20.31 -34.89
CA LEU A 445 18.16 21.05 -33.71
C LEU A 445 16.70 20.69 -33.35
N PHE A 446 16.47 20.27 -32.11
CA PHE A 446 15.13 20.00 -31.57
C PHE A 446 14.82 20.96 -30.41
N LEU A 447 13.54 21.31 -30.26
CA LEU A 447 13.01 21.77 -28.98
C LEU A 447 12.68 20.53 -28.16
N PHE A 448 13.14 20.48 -26.92
CA PHE A 448 12.89 19.37 -26.02
C PHE A 448 12.20 19.84 -24.75
N GLY A 449 11.26 19.02 -24.26
CA GLY A 449 10.69 19.13 -22.93
C GLY A 449 10.95 17.83 -22.17
N ILE A 450 11.51 17.92 -20.97
CA ILE A 450 11.85 16.77 -20.15
C ILE A 450 10.82 16.61 -19.04
N GLU A 451 10.03 15.56 -19.13
CA GLU A 451 8.97 15.25 -18.17
C GLU A 451 9.27 13.94 -17.47
N ARG A 452 9.33 13.97 -16.14
CA ARG A 452 9.46 12.77 -15.32
C ARG A 452 8.09 12.12 -15.17
N ASN A 453 7.93 10.94 -15.74
CA ASN A 453 6.67 10.21 -15.72
C ASN A 453 6.94 8.76 -15.26
N ASP A 454 6.53 8.44 -14.02
CA ASP A 454 6.77 7.17 -13.33
C ASP A 454 8.25 6.68 -13.39
N ASP A 455 9.17 7.49 -12.81
CA ASP A 455 10.63 7.23 -12.74
C ASP A 455 11.37 7.11 -14.09
N ILE A 456 10.68 7.22 -15.23
CA ILE A 456 11.30 7.34 -16.55
C ILE A 456 11.33 8.82 -16.95
N TRP A 457 12.52 9.29 -17.31
CA TRP A 457 12.72 10.58 -17.93
C TRP A 457 12.30 10.51 -19.39
N LYS A 458 11.15 11.10 -19.70
CA LYS A 458 10.67 11.20 -21.08
C LYS A 458 11.20 12.51 -21.66
N VAL A 459 12.20 12.39 -22.52
CA VAL A 459 12.60 13.46 -23.42
C VAL A 459 11.55 13.50 -24.53
N ASN A 460 10.59 14.41 -24.40
CA ASN A 460 9.61 14.71 -25.43
C ASN A 460 10.27 15.66 -26.44
N LEU A 461 10.57 15.15 -27.63
CA LEU A 461 11.14 15.95 -28.72
C LEU A 461 10.04 16.51 -29.59
N ILE A 462 10.07 17.83 -29.81
CA ILE A 462 9.23 18.54 -30.77
C ILE A 462 10.17 19.10 -31.85
N LYS A 463 9.96 18.67 -33.10
CA LYS A 463 10.67 19.25 -34.24
C LYS A 463 10.15 20.68 -34.45
N ILE A 464 10.99 21.68 -34.19
CA ILE A 464 10.76 23.00 -34.78
C ILE A 464 11.02 22.86 -36.27
N VAL A 465 9.98 23.08 -37.07
CA VAL A 465 10.08 23.06 -38.52
C VAL A 465 10.60 24.42 -38.97
N ASP A 466 11.90 24.63 -38.82
CA ASP A 466 12.61 25.54 -39.69
C ASP A 466 12.88 24.81 -41.01
N ASN A 467 12.36 25.38 -42.09
CA ASN A 467 12.61 24.93 -43.45
C ASN A 467 14.08 25.19 -43.80
N ILE A 468 14.93 24.18 -43.62
CA ILE A 468 16.28 24.17 -44.21
C ILE A 468 16.16 23.57 -45.61
N LYS A 469 16.38 24.42 -46.62
CA LYS A 469 16.72 24.02 -47.98
C LYS A 469 18.19 23.62 -48.07
#